data_AF-A0A1G7RIT1-F1
#
_entry.id   AF-A0A1G7RIT1-F1
#
_cell.length_a   1.000
_cell.length_b   1.000
_cell.length_c   1.000
_cell.angle_alpha   90.00
_cell.angle_beta   90.00
_cell.angle_gamma   90.00
#
_symmetry.space_group_name_H-M   'P 1'
#
loop_
_entity.id
_entity.type
_entity.pdbx_description
1 polymer ?
#
loop_
_entity_poly.entity_id
_entity_poly.type
_entity_poly.pdbx_seq_one_letter_code
_entity_poly.pdbx_strand_id
1 'polypeptide(L)'
;MAFKSVSAGIACIVVLALATIWMLLRKATMPPSPYKARIIAINKLLYKLRKECITGQVDVAQNTFGDVKQEWRYLDVTLRDPTVYSSDNLQKLDSLVRIMYNKGESKRLLPVVLNEINAVNNKLDKIH
;
A
#
# COMPACT_ATOMS: atom_id res chain seq x y z
N MET A 1 20.61 61.16 19.32
CA MET A 1 20.04 59.94 19.93
C MET A 1 19.07 59.32 18.93
N ALA A 2 19.48 58.29 18.18
CA ALA A 2 18.64 57.69 17.15
C ALA A 2 18.79 56.16 17.17
N PHE A 3 18.10 55.50 18.10
CA PHE A 3 18.02 54.03 18.15
C PHE A 3 16.67 53.61 18.77
N LYS A 4 15.55 53.89 18.09
CA LYS A 4 14.22 53.37 18.49
C LYS A 4 13.27 53.10 17.30
N SER A 5 13.77 52.65 16.16
CA SER A 5 12.91 52.29 15.02
C SER A 5 13.21 50.93 14.38
N VAL A 6 14.27 50.25 14.80
CA VAL A 6 14.70 48.97 14.21
C VAL A 6 13.95 47.77 14.80
N SER A 7 13.30 47.90 15.96
CA SER A 7 12.70 46.76 16.67
C SER A 7 11.37 46.27 16.09
N ALA A 8 10.53 47.17 15.58
CA ALA A 8 9.19 46.80 15.10
C ALA A 8 9.23 46.05 13.76
N GLY A 9 10.10 46.46 12.85
CA GLY A 9 10.28 45.80 11.55
C GLY A 9 10.81 44.38 11.69
N ILE A 10 11.82 44.19 12.56
CA ILE A 10 12.39 42.86 12.83
C ILE A 10 11.38 41.95 13.51
N ALA A 11 10.61 42.47 14.48
CA ALA A 11 9.55 41.70 15.14
C ALA A 11 8.50 41.19 14.13
N CYS A 12 8.11 42.01 13.16
CA CYS A 12 7.14 41.62 12.13
C CYS A 12 7.69 40.54 11.19
N ILE A 13 8.97 40.65 10.79
CA ILE A 13 9.65 39.63 9.96
C ILE A 13 9.75 38.29 10.71
N VAL A 14 10.06 38.32 12.02
CA VAL A 14 10.13 37.11 12.85
C VAL A 14 8.76 36.44 12.98
N VAL A 15 7.69 37.22 13.18
CA VAL A 15 6.32 36.68 13.25
C VAL A 15 5.89 36.07 11.91
N LEU A 16 6.19 36.73 10.79
CA LEU A 16 5.89 36.20 9.45
C LEU A 16 6.69 34.92 9.15
N ALA A 17 7.97 34.87 9.53
CA ALA A 17 8.80 33.67 9.37
C ALA A 17 8.29 32.50 10.23
N LEU A 18 7.87 32.76 11.47
CA LEU A 18 7.28 31.72 12.32
C LEU A 18 5.93 31.22 11.77
N ALA A 19 5.11 32.11 11.22
CA ALA A 19 3.83 31.75 10.61
C ALA A 19 4.02 30.89 9.34
N THR A 20 5.00 31.20 8.49
CA THR A 20 5.31 30.40 7.30
C THR A 20 5.90 29.05 7.67
N ILE A 21 6.83 28.99 8.63
CA ILE A 21 7.38 27.74 9.17
C ILE A 21 6.26 26.87 9.75
N TRP A 22 5.31 27.46 10.48
CA TRP A 22 4.17 26.74 11.04
C TRP A 22 3.21 26.22 9.97
N MET A 23 2.94 26.99 8.91
CA MET A 23 2.16 26.52 7.75
C MET A 23 2.87 25.38 7.00
N LEU A 24 4.19 25.46 6.84
CA LEU A 24 5.00 24.41 6.21
C LEU A 24 5.01 23.12 7.05
N LEU A 25 5.14 23.24 8.38
CA LEU A 25 5.04 22.12 9.31
C LEU A 25 3.64 21.48 9.32
N ARG A 26 2.57 22.28 9.20
CA ARG A 26 1.20 21.77 9.04
C ARG A 26 0.98 21.00 7.75
N LYS A 27 1.58 21.43 6.63
CA LYS A 27 1.53 20.67 5.36
C LYS A 27 2.34 19.37 5.44
N ALA A 28 3.46 19.37 6.16
CA ALA A 28 4.30 18.19 6.34
C ALA A 28 3.69 17.13 7.29
N THR A 29 2.65 17.50 8.06
CA THR A 29 1.97 16.63 9.03
C THR A 29 0.59 16.15 8.57
N MET A 30 0.28 16.22 7.27
CA MET A 30 -0.81 15.40 6.75
C MET A 30 -0.34 13.94 6.80
N PRO A 31 -0.93 13.08 7.67
CA PRO A 31 -0.57 11.68 7.69
C PRO A 31 -0.82 11.11 6.28
N PRO A 32 0.09 10.27 5.75
CA PRO A 32 -0.16 9.57 4.50
C PRO A 32 -1.52 8.91 4.64
N SER A 33 -2.37 9.04 3.61
CA SER A 33 -3.72 8.52 3.70
C SER A 33 -3.65 7.03 4.12
N PRO A 34 -4.47 6.59 5.07
CA PRO A 34 -4.34 5.25 5.65
C PRO A 34 -4.42 4.15 4.59
N TYR A 35 -5.07 4.41 3.45
CA TYR A 35 -5.14 3.48 2.32
C TYR A 35 -3.81 3.36 1.55
N LYS A 36 -2.99 4.41 1.41
CA LYS A 36 -1.70 4.34 0.70
C LYS A 36 -0.71 3.41 1.40
N ALA A 37 -0.64 3.47 2.73
CA ALA A 37 0.20 2.57 3.52
C ALA A 37 -0.21 1.10 3.32
N ARG A 38 -1.51 0.83 3.22
CA ARG A 38 -2.07 -0.51 3.00
C ARG A 38 -1.79 -1.04 1.58
N ILE A 39 -1.94 -0.20 0.55
CA ILE A 39 -1.57 -0.57 -0.83
C ILE A 39 -0.09 -0.99 -0.90
N ILE A 40 0.80 -0.23 -0.26
CA ILE A 40 2.23 -0.56 -0.20
C ILE A 40 2.46 -1.90 0.51
N ALA A 41 1.74 -2.17 1.60
CA ALA A 41 1.84 -3.44 2.32
C ALA A 41 1.41 -4.62 1.43
N ILE A 42 0.29 -4.49 0.72
CA ILE A 42 -0.22 -5.51 -0.20
C ILE A 42 0.79 -5.77 -1.34
N ASN A 43 1.35 -4.72 -1.96
CA ASN A 43 2.37 -4.87 -3.01
C ASN A 43 3.61 -5.64 -2.51
N LYS A 44 4.07 -5.38 -1.27
CA LYS A 44 5.18 -6.12 -0.66
C LYS A 44 4.83 -7.59 -0.43
N LEU A 45 3.62 -7.88 0.03
CA LEU A 45 3.15 -9.24 0.26
C LEU A 45 2.98 -10.01 -1.06
N LEU A 46 2.47 -9.37 -2.11
CA LEU A 46 2.36 -9.97 -3.45
C LEU A 46 3.73 -10.28 -4.06
N TYR A 47 4.71 -9.40 -3.86
CA TYR A 47 6.10 -9.68 -4.26
C TYR A 47 6.70 -10.86 -3.49
N LYS A 48 6.45 -10.94 -2.17
CA LYS A 48 6.89 -12.06 -1.33
C LYS A 48 6.23 -13.38 -1.78
N LEU A 49 4.91 -13.37 -1.98
CA LEU A 49 4.12 -14.49 -2.48
C LEU A 49 4.68 -15.02 -3.80
N ARG A 50 4.97 -14.13 -4.74
CA ARG A 50 5.61 -14.48 -6.02
C ARG A 50 6.92 -15.24 -5.82
N LYS A 51 7.78 -14.77 -4.90
CA LYS A 51 9.08 -15.40 -4.62
C LYS A 51 8.88 -16.80 -4.04
N GLU A 52 7.95 -16.95 -3.10
CA GLU A 52 7.61 -18.22 -2.45
C GLU A 52 7.08 -19.23 -3.46
N CYS A 53 6.16 -18.83 -4.34
CA CYS A 53 5.65 -19.66 -5.43
C CYS A 53 6.77 -20.12 -6.39
N ILE A 54 7.70 -19.24 -6.76
CA ILE A 54 8.84 -19.58 -7.63
C ILE A 54 9.77 -20.60 -6.96
N THR A 55 10.04 -20.43 -5.66
CA THR A 55 10.90 -21.33 -4.89
C THR A 55 10.22 -22.65 -4.52
N GLY A 56 8.94 -22.82 -4.82
CA GLY A 56 8.17 -24.01 -4.46
C GLY A 56 7.81 -24.10 -2.98
N GLN A 57 7.95 -23.01 -2.22
CA GLN A 57 7.56 -22.93 -0.80
C GLN A 57 6.05 -22.68 -0.70
N VAL A 58 5.26 -23.66 -1.11
CA VAL A 58 3.80 -23.50 -1.26
C VAL A 58 3.09 -23.29 0.08
N ASP A 59 3.56 -23.93 1.14
CA ASP A 59 3.01 -23.77 2.51
C ASP A 59 3.18 -22.32 3.00
N VAL A 60 4.35 -21.73 2.75
CA VAL A 60 4.66 -20.34 3.10
C VAL A 60 3.86 -19.38 2.22
N ALA A 61 3.75 -19.68 0.93
CA ALA A 61 2.93 -18.92 -0.02
C ALA A 61 1.46 -18.85 0.42
N GLN A 62 0.91 -19.93 0.96
CA GLN A 62 -0.46 -19.94 1.48
C GLN A 62 -0.62 -19.01 2.69
N ASN A 63 0.35 -19.00 3.61
CA ASN A 63 0.34 -18.09 4.76
C ASN A 63 0.46 -16.63 4.31
N THR A 64 1.41 -16.32 3.43
CA THR A 64 1.57 -14.97 2.85
C THR A 64 0.31 -14.53 2.11
N PHE A 65 -0.39 -15.44 1.43
CA PHE A 65 -1.66 -15.13 0.78
C PHE A 65 -2.79 -14.85 1.80
N GLY A 66 -2.75 -15.48 2.98
CA GLY A 66 -3.59 -15.12 4.12
C GLY A 66 -3.39 -13.66 4.55
N ASP A 67 -2.13 -13.22 4.65
CA ASP A 67 -1.79 -11.84 4.98
C ASP A 67 -2.29 -10.85 3.90
N VAL A 68 -2.14 -11.21 2.62
CA VAL A 68 -2.67 -10.42 1.49
C VAL A 68 -4.18 -10.22 1.66
N LYS A 69 -4.94 -11.29 1.96
CA LYS A 69 -6.39 -11.20 2.16
C LYS A 69 -6.76 -10.32 3.35
N GLN A 70 -6.00 -10.38 4.43
CA GLN A 70 -6.23 -9.55 5.61
C GLN A 70 -6.06 -8.07 5.27
N GLU A 71 -4.91 -7.67 4.71
CA GLU A 71 -4.64 -6.28 4.34
C GLU A 71 -5.62 -5.76 3.28
N TRP A 72 -6.05 -6.63 2.37
CA TRP A 72 -7.07 -6.29 1.39
C TRP A 72 -8.43 -5.99 2.03
N ARG A 73 -8.90 -6.82 2.98
CA ARG A 73 -10.15 -6.55 3.71
C ARG A 73 -10.10 -5.23 4.47
N TYR A 74 -8.96 -4.88 5.05
CA TYR A 74 -8.78 -3.57 5.69
C TYR A 74 -8.88 -2.43 4.68
N LEU A 75 -8.29 -2.60 3.50
CA LEU A 75 -8.39 -1.62 2.42
C LEU A 75 -9.84 -1.44 1.96
N ASP A 76 -10.60 -2.53 1.78
CA ASP A 76 -12.02 -2.51 1.38
C ASP A 76 -12.88 -1.71 2.39
N VAL A 77 -12.72 -1.98 3.69
CA VAL A 77 -13.44 -1.25 4.75
C VAL A 77 -13.09 0.24 4.74
N THR A 78 -11.85 0.59 4.40
CA THR A 78 -11.36 1.97 4.42
C THR A 78 -11.84 2.77 3.21
N LEU A 79 -11.93 2.15 2.03
CA LEU A 79 -12.31 2.83 0.77
C LEU A 79 -13.82 3.04 0.63
N ARG A 80 -14.67 2.27 1.33
CA ARG A 80 -16.15 2.36 1.30
C ARG A 80 -16.77 2.32 -0.11
N ASP A 81 -16.04 1.87 -1.12
CA ASP A 81 -16.54 1.75 -2.49
C ASP A 81 -16.63 0.26 -2.89
N PRO A 82 -17.84 -0.31 -2.91
CA PRO A 82 -18.06 -1.70 -3.29
C PRO A 82 -17.89 -1.94 -4.80
N THR A 83 -17.82 -0.89 -5.63
CA THR A 83 -17.81 -1.02 -7.11
C THR A 83 -16.43 -1.07 -7.72
N VAL A 84 -15.39 -0.56 -7.03
CA VAL A 84 -14.01 -0.54 -7.56
C VAL A 84 -13.33 -1.91 -7.44
N TYR A 85 -13.89 -2.84 -6.65
CA TYR A 85 -13.15 -4.01 -6.17
C TYR A 85 -13.93 -5.33 -6.23
N SER A 86 -14.53 -5.66 -7.38
CA SER A 86 -14.93 -7.04 -7.65
C SER A 86 -13.71 -7.96 -7.52
N SER A 87 -13.77 -8.78 -6.48
CA SER A 87 -12.75 -9.68 -5.94
C SER A 87 -12.30 -10.79 -6.89
N ASP A 88 -12.62 -10.73 -8.18
CA ASP A 88 -12.48 -11.85 -9.12
C ASP A 88 -11.03 -12.30 -9.25
N ASN A 89 -10.08 -11.35 -9.37
CA ASN A 89 -8.65 -11.67 -9.48
C ASN A 89 -8.08 -12.23 -8.18
N LEU A 90 -8.59 -11.76 -7.03
CA LEU A 90 -8.11 -12.19 -5.72
C LEU A 90 -8.70 -13.54 -5.31
N GLN A 91 -9.97 -13.78 -5.62
CA GLN A 91 -10.61 -15.08 -5.53
C GLN A 91 -9.95 -16.09 -6.48
N LYS A 92 -9.64 -15.67 -7.70
CA LYS A 92 -8.92 -16.52 -8.66
C LYS A 92 -7.51 -16.83 -8.17
N LEU A 93 -6.79 -15.86 -7.63
CA LEU A 93 -5.47 -16.08 -7.03
C LEU A 93 -5.55 -17.01 -5.81
N ASP A 94 -6.57 -16.88 -4.95
CA ASP A 94 -6.84 -17.80 -3.84
C ASP A 94 -7.03 -19.23 -4.33
N SER A 95 -7.87 -19.41 -5.35
CA SER A 95 -8.14 -20.72 -5.94
C SER A 95 -6.85 -21.36 -6.47
N LEU A 96 -6.01 -20.59 -7.15
CA LEU A 96 -4.78 -21.08 -7.75
C LEU A 96 -3.73 -21.47 -6.69
N VAL A 97 -3.52 -20.63 -5.68
CA VAL A 97 -2.60 -20.91 -4.56
C VAL A 97 -3.06 -22.17 -3.81
N ARG A 98 -4.36 -22.31 -3.59
CA ARG A 98 -4.94 -23.48 -2.92
C ARG A 98 -4.85 -24.76 -3.75
N ILE A 99 -4.96 -24.68 -5.07
CA ILE A 99 -4.74 -25.84 -5.96
C ILE A 99 -3.26 -26.24 -5.97
N MET A 100 -2.33 -25.28 -6.02
CA MET A 100 -0.90 -25.57 -5.91
C MET A 100 -0.55 -26.33 -4.63
N TYR A 101 -1.16 -25.93 -3.50
CA TYR A 101 -0.97 -26.56 -2.20
C TYR A 101 -1.54 -27.98 -2.16
N ASN A 102 -2.81 -28.15 -2.54
CA ASN A 102 -3.52 -29.43 -2.37
C ASN A 102 -3.15 -30.50 -3.40
N LYS A 103 -2.78 -30.10 -4.62
CA LYS A 103 -2.57 -31.05 -5.73
C LYS A 103 -1.11 -31.23 -6.14
N GLY A 104 -0.19 -30.50 -5.51
CA GLY A 104 1.23 -30.53 -5.90
C GLY A 104 1.48 -30.06 -7.35
N GLU A 105 0.50 -29.41 -8.00
CA GLU A 105 0.58 -28.92 -9.38
C GLU A 105 1.38 -27.61 -9.51
N SER A 106 2.29 -27.36 -8.55
CA SER A 106 3.06 -26.12 -8.39
C SER A 106 3.72 -25.67 -9.70
N LYS A 107 4.44 -26.57 -10.39
CA LYS A 107 5.13 -26.25 -11.64
C LYS A 107 4.19 -25.86 -12.79
N ARG A 108 3.02 -26.48 -12.88
CA ARG A 108 2.04 -26.26 -13.95
C ARG A 108 1.27 -24.95 -13.74
N LEU A 109 0.92 -24.65 -12.49
CA LEU A 109 0.10 -23.49 -12.14
C LEU A 109 0.93 -22.23 -11.89
N LEU A 110 2.24 -22.36 -11.67
CA LEU A 110 3.13 -21.22 -11.42
C LEU A 110 2.97 -20.09 -12.46
N PRO A 111 2.97 -20.33 -13.78
CA PRO A 111 2.81 -19.24 -14.74
C PRO A 111 1.46 -18.52 -14.61
N VAL A 112 0.39 -19.26 -14.30
CA VAL A 112 -0.96 -18.72 -14.13
C VAL A 112 -1.05 -17.88 -12.86
N VAL A 113 -0.46 -18.35 -11.77
CA VAL A 113 -0.38 -17.65 -10.48
C VAL A 113 0.41 -16.35 -10.62
N LEU A 114 1.57 -16.39 -11.29
CA LEU A 114 2.38 -15.21 -11.53
C LEU A 114 1.66 -14.16 -12.37
N ASN A 115 0.91 -14.60 -13.39
CA ASN A 115 0.10 -13.70 -14.20
C ASN A 115 -1.01 -13.03 -13.37
N GLU A 116 -1.66 -13.80 -12.50
CA GLU A 116 -2.72 -13.26 -11.64
C GLU A 116 -2.16 -12.30 -10.56
N ILE A 117 -0.99 -12.59 -9.97
CA ILE A 117 -0.29 -11.65 -9.08
C ILE A 117 -0.02 -10.32 -9.79
N ASN A 118 0.46 -10.35 -11.03
CA ASN A 118 0.69 -9.13 -11.80
C ASN A 118 -0.63 -8.39 -12.08
N ALA A 119 -1.70 -9.12 -12.38
CA ALA A 119 -3.01 -8.52 -12.61
C ALA A 119 -3.56 -7.82 -11.36
N VAL A 120 -3.34 -8.41 -10.17
CA VAL A 120 -3.70 -7.79 -8.88
C VAL A 120 -2.83 -6.55 -8.61
N ASN A 121 -1.51 -6.62 -8.80
CA ASN A 121 -0.61 -5.45 -8.67
C ASN A 121 -1.04 -4.30 -9.61
N ASN A 122 -1.31 -4.60 -10.89
CA ASN A 122 -1.72 -3.59 -11.85
C ASN A 122 -3.06 -2.92 -11.49
N LYS A 123 -3.95 -3.60 -10.75
CA LYS A 123 -5.17 -2.99 -10.21
C LYS A 123 -4.86 -2.07 -9.02
N LEU A 124 -3.99 -2.50 -8.10
CA LEU A 124 -3.55 -1.70 -6.96
C LEU A 124 -2.88 -0.39 -7.39
N ASP A 125 -2.04 -0.44 -8.43
CA ASP A 125 -1.36 0.73 -8.98
C ASP A 125 -2.34 1.76 -9.56
N LYS A 126 -3.54 1.36 -10.00
CA LYS A 126 -4.58 2.28 -10.47
C LYS A 126 -5.33 3.00 -9.34
N ILE A 127 -5.23 2.52 -8.10
CA ILE A 127 -5.77 3.21 -6.92
C ILE A 127 -4.80 4.29 -6.43
N HIS A 128 -3.50 4.13 -6.72
CA HIS A 128 -2.43 4.99 -6.22
C HIS A 128 -2.37 6.33 -6.96
#